data_AF-A0A2G9Y458-F1
#
_entry.id   AF-A0A2G9Y458-F1
#
_cell.length_a   1.000
_cell.length_b   1.000
_cell.length_c   1.000
_cell.angle_alpha   90.00
_cell.angle_beta   90.00
_cell.angle_gamma   90.00
#
_symmetry.space_group_name_H-M   'P 1'
#
loop_
_entity.id
_entity.type
_entity.pdbx_description
1 polymer ?
#
loop_
_entity_poly.entity_id
_entity_poly.type
_entity_poly.pdbx_seq_one_letter_code
_entity_poly.pdbx_strand_id
1 'polypeptide(L)'
;KTGKGKPGDVYKLSLRDLNFASHLSSSHGVDFATAVEFGKGVGYKIPEIIEIYAIEVEDNTTFAEDCTPKVKLKIPMIVDEIIEAIDGM
;
A
#
# COMPACT_ATOMS: atom_id res chain seq x y z
N LYS A 1 -0.01 9.70 -6.52
CA LYS A 1 1.22 10.22 -5.90
C LYS A 1 0.89 11.04 -4.68
N THR A 2 1.68 10.95 -3.61
CA THR A 2 1.47 11.66 -2.35
C THR A 2 2.10 13.06 -2.36
N GLY A 3 3.13 13.26 -3.20
CA GLY A 3 3.92 14.50 -3.23
C GLY A 3 4.82 14.71 -2.01
N LYS A 4 4.84 13.74 -1.07
CA LYS A 4 5.66 13.77 0.16
C LYS A 4 6.95 12.95 0.03
N GLY A 5 6.95 11.95 -0.85
CA GLY A 5 8.10 11.09 -1.16
C GLY A 5 8.74 11.38 -2.52
N LYS A 6 9.88 10.76 -2.79
CA LYS A 6 10.47 10.69 -4.12
C LYS A 6 9.95 9.41 -4.81
N PRO A 7 9.66 9.43 -6.12
CA PRO A 7 9.20 8.23 -6.80
C PRO A 7 10.21 7.07 -6.68
N GLY A 8 9.72 5.91 -6.29
CA GLY A 8 10.53 4.74 -5.94
C GLY A 8 10.97 4.68 -4.47
N ASP A 9 10.64 5.66 -3.63
CA ASP A 9 10.78 5.51 -2.18
C ASP A 9 9.85 4.39 -1.70
N VAL A 10 10.36 3.57 -0.79
CA VAL A 10 9.65 2.41 -0.23
C VAL A 10 9.29 2.69 1.22
N TYR A 11 8.09 2.29 1.61
CA TYR A 11 7.55 2.49 2.95
C TYR A 11 6.91 1.22 3.47
N LYS A 12 7.12 0.95 4.76
CA LYS A 12 6.31 0.03 5.55
C LYS A 12 5.31 0.85 6.37
N LEU A 13 4.03 0.61 6.15
CA LEU A 13 2.92 1.37 6.72
C LEU A 13 2.07 0.47 7.61
N SER A 14 1.42 1.09 8.58
CA SER A 14 0.34 0.51 9.37
C SER A 14 -1.01 1.04 8.91
N LEU A 15 -2.10 0.40 9.36
CA LEU A 15 -3.45 0.91 9.15
C LEU A 15 -3.64 2.34 9.66
N ARG A 16 -2.92 2.74 10.72
CA ARG A 16 -2.98 4.12 11.25
C ARG A 16 -2.40 5.13 10.28
N ASP A 17 -1.36 4.75 9.53
CA ASP A 17 -0.72 5.62 8.54
C ASP A 17 -1.63 5.83 7.32
N LEU A 18 -2.51 4.86 7.03
CA LEU A 18 -3.50 4.97 5.96
C LEU A 18 -4.66 5.91 6.30
N ASN A 19 -5.07 5.99 7.58
CA ASN A 19 -6.12 6.93 8.01
C ASN A 19 -5.74 8.40 7.77
N PHE A 20 -4.44 8.73 7.74
CA PHE A 20 -3.95 10.07 7.37
C PHE A 20 -3.81 10.26 5.87
N ALA A 21 -3.79 9.17 5.10
CA ALA A 21 -3.74 9.17 3.64
C ALA A 21 -5.17 9.10 3.09
N SER A 22 -5.95 10.18 3.26
CA SER A 22 -7.30 10.37 2.68
C SER A 22 -7.37 10.20 1.15
N HIS A 23 -6.22 10.05 0.48
CA HIS A 23 -6.08 9.80 -0.95
C HIS A 23 -5.93 8.32 -1.33
N LEU A 24 -5.96 7.39 -0.36
CA LEU A 24 -6.12 5.96 -0.63
C LEU A 24 -7.60 5.57 -0.82
N SER A 25 -8.48 6.57 -0.90
CA SER A 25 -9.67 6.43 -1.72
C SER A 25 -9.19 6.12 -3.14
N SER A 26 -9.20 4.85 -3.51
CA SER A 26 -9.38 4.49 -4.91
C SER A 26 -10.47 5.41 -5.45
N SER A 27 -10.30 5.99 -6.65
CA SER A 27 -11.30 6.81 -7.31
C SER A 27 -12.66 6.10 -7.51
N HIS A 28 -12.78 4.84 -7.07
CA HIS A 28 -13.92 3.95 -7.21
C HIS A 28 -14.45 3.32 -5.90
N GLY A 29 -14.11 3.78 -4.68
CA GLY A 29 -14.71 3.17 -3.49
C GLY A 29 -14.26 3.65 -2.11
N VAL A 30 -14.57 2.81 -1.10
CA VAL A 30 -14.18 2.92 0.32
C VAL A 30 -12.68 2.65 0.48
N ASP A 31 -11.98 3.42 1.32
CA ASP A 31 -10.55 3.18 1.59
C ASP A 31 -10.32 1.89 2.41
N PHE A 32 -9.09 1.36 2.34
CA PHE A 32 -8.75 0.07 2.96
C PHE A 32 -8.94 0.07 4.49
N ALA A 33 -8.61 1.18 5.16
CA ALA A 33 -8.72 1.27 6.61
C ALA A 33 -10.19 1.22 7.06
N THR A 34 -11.06 1.97 6.38
CA THR A 34 -12.51 1.94 6.59
C THR A 34 -13.08 0.55 6.32
N ALA A 35 -12.64 -0.15 5.27
CA ALA A 35 -13.09 -1.50 4.96
C ALA A 35 -12.70 -2.50 6.07
N VAL A 36 -11.49 -2.38 6.62
CA VAL A 36 -11.00 -3.21 7.75
C VAL A 36 -11.82 -2.94 9.02
N GLU A 37 -12.06 -1.68 9.36
CA GLU A 37 -12.87 -1.31 10.54
C GLU A 37 -14.31 -1.78 10.40
N PHE A 38 -14.91 -1.61 9.22
CA PHE A 38 -16.25 -2.10 8.92
C PHE A 38 -16.36 -3.62 9.11
N GLY A 39 -15.44 -4.38 8.52
CA GLY A 39 -15.41 -5.84 8.64
C GLY A 39 -15.32 -6.32 10.08
N LYS A 40 -14.53 -5.65 10.93
CA LYS A 40 -14.48 -5.90 12.37
C LYS A 40 -15.82 -5.61 13.05
N GLY A 41 -16.44 -4.48 12.72
CA GLY A 41 -17.73 -4.06 13.29
C GLY A 41 -18.90 -4.99 12.96
N VAL A 42 -18.88 -5.65 11.80
CA VAL A 42 -19.90 -6.62 11.37
C VAL A 42 -19.53 -8.09 11.64
N GLY A 43 -18.47 -8.33 12.42
CA GLY A 43 -18.13 -9.66 12.93
C GLY A 43 -17.41 -10.59 11.94
N TYR A 44 -16.85 -10.06 10.85
CA TYR A 44 -15.99 -10.85 9.98
C TYR A 44 -14.65 -11.18 10.67
N LYS A 45 -14.07 -12.33 10.30
CA LYS A 45 -12.71 -12.69 10.70
C LYS A 45 -11.71 -11.86 9.92
N ILE A 46 -11.19 -10.83 10.56
CA ILE A 46 -10.13 -9.97 10.03
C ILE A 46 -8.79 -10.41 10.62
N PRO A 47 -7.70 -10.45 9.83
CA PRO A 47 -6.37 -10.76 10.35
C PRO A 47 -5.96 -9.81 11.49
N GLU A 48 -5.28 -10.35 12.50
CA GLU A 48 -4.72 -9.55 13.61
C GLU A 48 -3.49 -8.75 13.17
N ILE A 49 -2.72 -9.31 12.23
CA ILE A 49 -1.51 -8.71 11.68
C ILE A 49 -1.78 -8.30 10.24
N ILE A 50 -1.61 -7.01 9.96
CA ILE A 50 -1.72 -6.42 8.63
C ILE A 50 -0.49 -5.54 8.43
N GLU A 51 0.41 -5.96 7.53
CA GLU A 51 1.57 -5.20 7.11
C GLU A 51 1.33 -4.64 5.71
N ILE A 52 1.59 -3.34 5.52
CA ILE A 52 1.37 -2.68 4.24
C ILE A 52 2.71 -2.19 3.70
N TYR A 53 3.06 -2.63 2.51
CA TYR A 53 4.28 -2.23 1.80
C TYR A 53 3.88 -1.35 0.62
N ALA A 54 4.49 -0.17 0.52
CA ALA A 54 4.14 0.85 -0.48
C ALA A 54 5.37 1.38 -1.21
N ILE A 55 5.19 1.75 -2.48
CA ILE A 55 6.19 2.42 -3.30
C ILE A 55 5.60 3.74 -3.81
N GLU A 56 6.30 4.86 -3.61
CA GLU A 56 5.86 6.16 -4.14
C GLU A 56 5.85 6.14 -5.67
N VAL A 57 4.71 6.47 -6.26
CA VAL A 57 4.51 6.49 -7.72
C VAL A 57 4.93 7.82 -8.32
N GLU A 58 5.55 7.78 -9.51
CA GLU A 58 5.90 8.97 -10.28
C GLU A 58 4.68 9.59 -10.98
N ASP A 59 3.90 8.74 -11.65
CA ASP A 59 2.75 9.11 -12.45
C ASP A 59 1.58 8.16 -12.17
N ASN A 60 0.41 8.73 -11.91
CA ASN A 60 -0.85 8.02 -11.71
C ASN A 60 -1.98 8.61 -12.58
N THR A 61 -1.63 9.40 -13.59
CA THR A 61 -2.55 10.11 -14.49
C THR A 61 -2.47 9.62 -15.93
N THR A 62 -1.34 9.02 -16.32
CA THR A 62 -1.17 8.38 -17.62
C THR A 62 -1.66 6.94 -17.56
N PHE A 63 -2.54 6.56 -18.49
CA PHE A 63 -2.98 5.17 -18.65
C PHE A 63 -1.87 4.34 -19.30
N ALA A 64 -1.44 3.27 -18.63
CA ALA A 64 -0.42 2.35 -19.09
C ALA A 64 -0.59 0.99 -18.42
N GLU A 65 -0.04 -0.06 -19.04
CA GLU A 65 -0.04 -1.42 -18.48
C GLU A 65 1.21 -1.70 -17.61
N ASP A 66 2.25 -0.88 -17.76
CA ASP A 66 3.53 -1.01 -17.06
C ASP A 66 3.70 0.04 -15.94
N CYS A 67 4.43 -0.33 -14.89
CA CYS A 67 4.93 0.62 -13.90
C CYS A 67 6.02 1.53 -14.48
N THR A 68 6.11 2.77 -13.97
CA THR A 68 7.22 3.66 -14.29
C THR A 68 8.58 3.04 -13.94
N PRO A 69 9.68 3.37 -14.66
CA PRO A 69 10.99 2.75 -14.43
C PRO A 69 11.45 2.83 -12.97
N LYS A 70 11.20 3.96 -12.29
CA LYS A 70 11.58 4.16 -10.89
C LYS A 70 10.86 3.20 -9.94
N VAL A 71 9.58 2.91 -10.20
CA VAL A 71 8.82 1.91 -9.43
C VAL A 71 9.30 0.50 -9.79
N LYS A 72 9.44 0.19 -11.08
CA LYS A 72 9.83 -1.14 -11.57
C LYS A 72 11.17 -1.61 -10.99
N LEU A 73 12.14 -0.70 -10.85
CA LEU A 73 13.44 -0.99 -10.24
C LEU A 73 13.38 -1.35 -8.75
N LYS A 74 12.29 -1.01 -8.05
CA LYS A 74 12.11 -1.23 -6.62
C LYS A 74 11.32 -2.49 -6.30
N ILE A 75 10.61 -3.03 -7.28
CA ILE A 75 9.79 -4.24 -7.12
C ILE A 75 10.62 -5.45 -6.65
N PRO A 76 11.79 -5.79 -7.22
CA PRO A 76 12.54 -6.96 -6.75
C PRO A 76 12.90 -6.86 -5.26
N MET A 77 13.37 -5.69 -4.84
CA MET A 77 13.76 -5.42 -3.45
C MET A 77 12.58 -5.57 -2.47
N ILE A 78 11.39 -5.04 -2.81
CA ILE A 78 10.23 -5.14 -1.92
C ILE A 78 9.69 -6.57 -1.86
N VAL A 79 9.83 -7.33 -2.95
CA VAL A 79 9.45 -8.75 -2.98
C VAL A 79 10.33 -9.55 -2.02
N ASP A 80 11.64 -9.32 -2.04
CA ASP A 80 12.57 -9.97 -1.12
C ASP A 80 12.23 -9.63 0.35
N GLU A 81 11.96 -8.35 0.65
CA GLU A 81 11.55 -7.91 2.01
C GLU A 81 10.26 -8.58 2.48
N ILE A 82 9.26 -8.73 1.59
CA ILE A 82 7.99 -9.39 1.93
C ILE A 82 8.20 -10.89 2.18
N ILE A 83 9.03 -11.56 1.38
CA ILE A 83 9.33 -12.99 1.56
C ILE A 83 10.03 -13.21 2.90
N GLU A 84 11.05 -12.41 3.23
CA GLU A 84 11.75 -12.48 4.52
C GLU A 84 10.81 -12.24 5.70
N ALA A 85 9.90 -11.28 5.58
CA ALA A 85 8.91 -10.99 6.62
C ALA A 85 7.95 -12.16 6.86
N ILE A 86 7.54 -12.87 5.80
CA ILE A 86 6.65 -14.04 5.90
C ILE A 86 7.40 -15.25 6.48
N ASP A 87 8.62 -15.52 6.02
CA ASP A 87 9.42 -16.66 6.48
C ASP A 87 9.83 -16.52 7.96
N GLY A 88 9.87 -15.28 8.47
CA GLY A 88 10.14 -14.97 9.88
C GLY A 88 8.92 -15.07 10.81
N MET A 89 7.72 -15.35 10.31
CA MET A 89 6.47 -15.50 11.09
C MET A 89 6.23 -16.94 11.52
#